data_AF-A0A679JYZ3-F1
#
_entry.id   AF-A0A679JYZ3-F1
#
_cell.length_a   1.000
_cell.length_b   1.000
_cell.length_c   1.000
_cell.angle_alpha   90.00
_cell.angle_beta   90.00
_cell.angle_gamma   90.00
#
_symmetry.space_group_name_H-M   'P 1'
#
loop_
_entity.id
_entity.type
_entity.pdbx_description
1 polymer ?
#
loop_
_entity_poly.entity_id
_entity_poly.type
_entity_poly.pdbx_seq_one_letter_code
_entity_poly.pdbx_strand_id
1 'polypeptide(L)'
;MTAKKSNYAPAKIPRFGLGAHKTKIFSIVGAVALLALLHSSPPTLLKTGAIGTAMGLWAWLLPACVKQTVAWEDAINLRLGLVTPARVLRLLYCCPVNVLAFSANTPQQTTQSPAFIILLTIAWAGIQTLMTVAAYRGYGERISNTILGYSIGLWLTTGACLSSQIAIVVSTAAAALYISHLMTSMLTDVRTRWHPEGGIGIFVGSFNPIHKTHLHILKMALETRRLERIYIHATTIPKLHRTAIERGELKVSMQDGMRTYERTALSDPGKNYFPTGNQFYEYDIRRELLRAAIADANLSDHVEVLDLPQIYEARGFFGIVKFIRRAHPAVTIHGIHGSDAGGFWVRNIFDECGGICPLPVIRTDQISATAIRSGATGLTSKTVEAFLAASRSGEVFVFPSGLFCASGRLLSPQDNPLQISATKGCGSYGLNASLTK
;
A
#
# COMPACT_ATOMS: atom_id res chain seq x y z
N MET A 1 14.40 30.97 -1.46
CA MET A 1 13.27 30.47 -2.28
C MET A 1 12.01 30.53 -1.43
N THR A 2 11.08 31.42 -1.76
CA THR A 2 9.83 31.63 -1.03
C THR A 2 8.86 30.48 -1.30
N ALA A 3 8.46 29.76 -0.25
CA ALA A 3 7.51 28.67 -0.32
C ALA A 3 6.12 29.20 -0.69
N LYS A 4 5.72 29.01 -1.95
CA LYS A 4 4.34 29.24 -2.40
C LYS A 4 3.43 28.26 -1.64
N LYS A 5 2.53 28.78 -0.80
CA LYS A 5 1.41 28.00 -0.26
C LYS A 5 0.63 27.42 -1.44
N SER A 6 0.60 26.09 -1.54
CA SER A 6 -0.15 25.39 -2.57
C SER A 6 -1.64 25.53 -2.27
N ASN A 7 -2.32 26.43 -2.97
CA ASN A 7 -3.78 26.49 -3.02
C ASN A 7 -4.26 25.40 -3.97
N TYR A 8 -4.29 24.16 -3.49
CA TYR A 8 -4.84 23.04 -4.24
C TYR A 8 -6.36 23.02 -4.04
N ALA A 9 -7.11 23.68 -4.92
CA ALA A 9 -8.54 23.48 -5.01
C ALA A 9 -8.77 22.09 -5.64
N PRO A 10 -9.36 21.11 -4.94
CA PRO A 10 -9.58 19.79 -5.51
C PRO A 10 -10.52 19.92 -6.71
N ALA A 11 -10.08 19.39 -7.86
CA ALA A 11 -10.92 19.30 -9.05
C ALA A 11 -12.25 18.62 -8.67
N LYS A 12 -13.38 19.25 -9.00
CA LYS A 12 -14.71 18.65 -8.83
C LYS A 12 -14.86 17.49 -9.82
N ILE A 13 -14.44 16.30 -9.41
CA ILE A 13 -14.71 15.07 -10.14
C ILE A 13 -16.20 14.72 -9.92
N PRO A 14 -16.98 14.42 -10.98
CA PRO A 14 -18.38 14.06 -10.84
C PRO A 14 -18.56 12.86 -9.90
N ARG A 15 -19.44 13.06 -8.91
CA ARG A 15 -19.74 12.11 -7.84
C ARG A 15 -20.67 11.00 -8.35
N PHE A 16 -20.11 9.92 -8.88
CA PHE A 16 -20.88 8.68 -9.04
C PHE A 16 -20.80 7.87 -7.74
N GLY A 17 -21.94 7.74 -7.04
CA GLY A 17 -22.09 7.02 -5.76
C GLY A 17 -21.88 5.49 -5.81
N LEU A 18 -21.18 4.98 -6.82
CA LEU A 18 -20.91 3.55 -7.00
C LEU A 18 -19.84 3.02 -6.03
N GLY A 19 -19.12 3.89 -5.32
CA GLY A 19 -18.00 3.55 -4.42
C GLY A 19 -18.31 2.47 -3.40
N ALA A 20 -19.43 2.61 -2.67
CA ALA A 20 -19.86 1.68 -1.61
C ALA A 20 -20.32 0.30 -2.12
N HIS A 21 -20.47 0.14 -3.44
CA HIS A 21 -20.99 -1.08 -4.06
C HIS A 21 -20.03 -1.73 -5.06
N LYS A 22 -18.83 -1.17 -5.30
CA LYS A 22 -17.87 -1.69 -6.29
C LYS A 22 -17.56 -3.16 -6.11
N THR A 23 -17.31 -3.56 -4.86
CA THR A 23 -17.05 -4.96 -4.50
C THR A 23 -18.23 -5.87 -4.88
N LYS A 24 -19.47 -5.44 -4.61
CA LYS A 24 -20.68 -6.19 -4.98
C LYS A 24 -20.88 -6.22 -6.51
N ILE A 25 -20.63 -5.12 -7.20
CA ILE A 25 -20.75 -5.02 -8.66
C ILE A 25 -19.75 -5.97 -9.34
N PHE A 26 -18.49 -5.99 -8.91
CA PHE A 26 -17.49 -6.90 -9.47
C PHE A 26 -17.86 -8.35 -9.22
N SER A 27 -18.36 -8.68 -8.03
CA SER A 27 -18.89 -10.00 -7.72
C SER A 27 -20.07 -10.40 -8.62
N ILE A 28 -20.99 -9.47 -8.91
CA ILE A 28 -22.11 -9.68 -9.84
C ILE A 28 -21.59 -9.93 -11.27
N VAL A 29 -20.60 -9.17 -11.73
CA VAL A 29 -19.97 -9.39 -13.05
C VAL A 29 -19.42 -10.81 -13.17
N GLY A 30 -18.77 -11.32 -12.11
CA GLY A 30 -18.31 -12.71 -12.08
C GLY A 30 -19.47 -13.72 -12.07
N ALA A 31 -20.54 -13.43 -11.33
CA ALA A 31 -21.74 -14.27 -11.30
C ALA A 31 -22.38 -14.39 -12.70
N VAL A 32 -22.35 -13.35 -13.53
CA VAL A 32 -22.85 -13.42 -14.92
C VAL A 32 -22.01 -14.36 -15.79
N ALA A 33 -20.71 -14.51 -15.53
CA ALA A 33 -19.89 -15.50 -16.23
C ALA A 33 -20.33 -16.94 -15.92
N LEU A 34 -20.76 -17.20 -14.68
CA LEU A 34 -21.29 -18.52 -14.27
C LEU A 34 -22.62 -18.82 -14.95
N LEU A 35 -23.49 -17.82 -15.13
CA LEU A 35 -24.72 -17.97 -15.94
C LEU A 35 -24.38 -18.49 -17.34
N ALA A 36 -23.44 -17.82 -18.01
CA ALA A 36 -23.08 -18.15 -19.39
C ALA A 36 -22.48 -19.56 -19.51
N LEU A 37 -21.69 -20.01 -18.52
CA LEU A 37 -21.20 -21.40 -18.46
C LEU A 37 -22.32 -22.41 -18.36
N LEU A 38 -23.31 -22.15 -17.51
CA LEU A 38 -24.36 -23.11 -17.18
C LEU A 38 -25.51 -23.10 -18.21
N HIS A 39 -25.59 -22.08 -19.07
CA HIS A 39 -26.60 -21.94 -20.12
C HIS A 39 -26.24 -22.66 -21.44
N SER A 40 -25.08 -23.33 -21.51
CA SER A 40 -24.62 -24.09 -22.68
C SER A 40 -25.40 -25.40 -22.97
N SER A 41 -26.50 -25.65 -22.24
CA SER A 41 -27.41 -26.80 -22.38
C SER A 41 -28.86 -26.35 -22.20
N PRO A 42 -29.87 -27.04 -22.76
CA PRO A 42 -31.27 -26.62 -22.66
C PRO A 42 -31.69 -26.44 -21.19
N PRO A 43 -32.31 -25.30 -20.84
CA PRO A 43 -32.61 -24.96 -19.46
C PRO A 43 -33.76 -25.83 -18.94
N THR A 44 -33.52 -26.55 -17.85
CA THR A 44 -34.60 -27.09 -17.01
C THR A 44 -34.83 -26.12 -15.86
N LEU A 45 -36.05 -26.09 -15.31
CA LEU A 45 -36.38 -25.28 -14.11
C LEU A 45 -35.39 -25.53 -12.95
N LEU A 46 -34.94 -26.78 -12.81
CA LEU A 46 -33.93 -27.19 -11.83
C LEU A 46 -32.55 -26.56 -12.10
N LYS A 47 -32.13 -26.49 -13.38
CA LYS A 47 -30.88 -25.83 -13.78
C LYS A 47 -30.97 -24.32 -13.55
N THR A 48 -32.06 -23.66 -13.93
CA THR A 48 -32.22 -22.21 -13.72
C THR A 48 -32.17 -21.84 -12.23
N GLY A 49 -32.81 -22.63 -11.37
CA GLY A 49 -32.71 -22.48 -9.91
C GLY A 49 -31.28 -22.67 -9.40
N ALA A 50 -30.60 -23.75 -9.80
CA ALA A 50 -29.21 -24.02 -9.42
C ALA A 50 -28.24 -22.91 -9.87
N ILE A 51 -28.48 -22.33 -11.05
CA ILE A 51 -27.66 -21.22 -11.57
C ILE A 51 -27.87 -19.95 -10.74
N GLY A 52 -29.12 -19.57 -10.46
CA GLY A 52 -29.42 -18.41 -9.60
C GLY A 52 -28.82 -18.56 -8.20
N THR A 53 -28.88 -19.76 -7.62
CA THR A 53 -28.25 -20.07 -6.33
C THR A 53 -26.72 -19.99 -6.41
N ALA A 54 -26.09 -20.57 -7.44
CA ALA A 54 -24.64 -20.51 -7.63
C ALA A 54 -24.14 -19.07 -7.82
N MET A 55 -24.88 -18.23 -8.55
CA MET A 55 -24.59 -16.80 -8.68
C MET A 55 -24.68 -16.06 -7.35
N GLY A 56 -25.77 -16.27 -6.60
CA GLY A 56 -25.98 -15.63 -5.31
C GLY A 56 -24.90 -16.02 -4.30
N LEU A 57 -24.57 -17.32 -4.26
CA LEU A 57 -23.49 -17.85 -3.44
C LEU A 57 -22.13 -17.30 -3.86
N TRP A 58 -21.80 -17.28 -5.15
CA TRP A 58 -20.55 -16.70 -5.63
C TRP A 58 -20.45 -15.22 -5.28
N ALA A 59 -21.52 -14.45 -5.50
CA ALA A 59 -21.52 -13.03 -5.23
C ALA A 59 -21.33 -12.70 -3.74
N TRP A 60 -21.84 -13.57 -2.86
CA TRP A 60 -21.74 -13.45 -1.42
C TRP A 60 -20.41 -13.99 -0.85
N LEU A 61 -19.93 -15.13 -1.34
CA LEU A 61 -18.73 -15.81 -0.84
C LEU A 61 -17.44 -15.22 -1.39
N LEU A 62 -17.42 -14.77 -2.66
CA LEU A 62 -16.20 -14.31 -3.31
C LEU A 62 -15.45 -13.23 -2.50
N PRO A 63 -16.11 -12.17 -1.96
CA PRO A 63 -15.41 -11.18 -1.15
C PRO A 63 -14.74 -11.78 0.10
N ALA A 64 -15.37 -12.76 0.76
CA ALA A 64 -14.80 -13.43 1.91
C ALA A 64 -13.60 -14.31 1.52
N CYS A 65 -13.73 -15.09 0.44
CA CYS A 65 -12.64 -15.90 -0.10
C CYS A 65 -11.43 -15.05 -0.52
N VAL A 66 -11.66 -13.92 -1.18
CA VAL A 66 -10.58 -13.00 -1.58
C VAL A 66 -9.92 -12.35 -0.38
N LYS A 67 -10.69 -11.92 0.63
CA LYS A 67 -10.12 -11.40 1.88
C LYS A 67 -9.22 -12.43 2.55
N GLN A 68 -9.66 -13.69 2.63
CA GLN A 68 -8.88 -14.77 3.20
C GLN A 68 -7.61 -15.06 2.40
N THR A 69 -7.72 -15.06 1.06
CA THR A 69 -6.58 -15.25 0.15
C THR A 69 -5.54 -14.16 0.34
N VAL A 70 -5.95 -12.89 0.38
CA VAL A 70 -5.06 -11.75 0.65
C VAL A 70 -4.44 -11.85 2.03
N ALA A 71 -5.19 -12.26 3.04
CA ALA A 71 -4.66 -12.48 4.39
C ALA A 71 -3.62 -13.59 4.44
N TRP A 72 -3.80 -14.67 3.69
CA TRP A 72 -2.81 -15.75 3.57
C TRP A 72 -1.57 -15.30 2.80
N GLU A 73 -1.72 -14.57 1.69
CA GLU A 73 -0.59 -13.95 0.99
C GLU A 73 0.22 -13.07 1.95
N ASP A 74 -0.47 -12.22 2.71
CA ASP A 74 0.16 -11.32 3.66
C ASP A 74 0.84 -12.11 4.79
N ALA A 75 0.21 -13.14 5.34
CA ALA A 75 0.83 -13.98 6.38
C ALA A 75 2.13 -14.66 5.88
N ILE A 76 2.13 -15.20 4.65
CA ILE A 76 3.32 -15.82 4.05
C ILE A 76 4.42 -14.77 3.84
N ASN A 77 4.05 -13.63 3.24
CA ASN A 77 4.95 -12.51 3.02
C ASN A 77 5.60 -12.08 4.35
N LEU A 78 4.78 -11.73 5.34
CA LEU A 78 5.22 -11.25 6.66
C LEU A 78 6.15 -12.25 7.35
N ARG A 79 5.84 -13.55 7.27
CA ARG A 79 6.65 -14.61 7.88
C ARG A 79 7.98 -14.84 7.19
N LEU A 80 8.03 -14.76 5.86
CA LEU A 80 9.21 -15.14 5.08
C LEU A 80 10.10 -13.95 4.69
N GLY A 81 9.57 -12.73 4.65
CA GLY A 81 10.29 -11.58 4.08
C GLY A 81 10.40 -11.64 2.54
N LEU A 82 9.67 -12.55 1.89
CA LEU A 82 9.76 -12.88 0.46
C LEU A 82 8.40 -12.73 -0.21
N VAL A 83 8.37 -12.47 -1.52
CA VAL A 83 7.13 -12.24 -2.28
C VAL A 83 6.73 -13.41 -3.20
N THR A 84 7.69 -14.20 -3.66
CA THR A 84 7.44 -15.33 -4.57
C THR A 84 6.50 -16.38 -3.95
N PRO A 85 6.70 -16.84 -2.69
CA PRO A 85 5.86 -17.91 -2.14
C PRO A 85 4.37 -17.51 -2.07
N ALA A 86 4.07 -16.27 -1.71
CA ALA A 86 2.71 -15.74 -1.71
C ALA A 86 2.13 -15.63 -3.12
N ARG A 87 2.95 -15.33 -4.14
CA ARG A 87 2.48 -15.28 -5.54
C ARG A 87 2.17 -16.67 -6.09
N VAL A 88 2.97 -17.69 -5.73
CA VAL A 88 2.71 -19.10 -6.11
C VAL A 88 1.40 -19.60 -5.50
N LEU A 89 1.09 -19.18 -4.27
CA LEU A 89 -0.17 -19.51 -3.59
C LEU A 89 -1.42 -19.18 -4.44
N ARG A 90 -1.37 -18.14 -5.28
CA ARG A 90 -2.49 -17.77 -6.20
C ARG A 90 -2.90 -18.90 -7.11
N LEU A 91 -1.96 -19.73 -7.56
CA LEU A 91 -2.24 -20.88 -8.43
C LEU A 91 -3.12 -21.90 -7.71
N LEU A 92 -2.91 -22.08 -6.39
CA LEU A 92 -3.66 -23.04 -5.58
C LEU A 92 -5.13 -22.64 -5.41
N TYR A 93 -5.45 -21.33 -5.47
CA TYR A 93 -6.85 -20.87 -5.42
C TYR A 93 -7.55 -20.86 -6.78
N CYS A 94 -6.81 -20.70 -7.87
CA CYS A 94 -7.39 -20.68 -9.22
C CYS A 94 -7.64 -22.10 -9.74
N CYS A 95 -6.76 -23.05 -9.41
CA CYS A 95 -6.80 -24.42 -9.96
C CYS A 95 -8.14 -25.15 -9.67
N PRO A 96 -8.64 -25.20 -8.42
CA PRO A 96 -9.88 -25.93 -8.14
C PRO A 96 -11.08 -25.38 -8.91
N VAL A 97 -11.15 -24.06 -9.09
CA VAL A 97 -12.26 -23.42 -9.83
C VAL A 97 -12.22 -23.81 -11.30
N ASN A 98 -11.04 -23.79 -11.93
CA ASN A 98 -10.89 -24.24 -13.31
C ASN A 98 -11.20 -25.73 -13.47
N VAL A 99 -10.68 -26.59 -12.58
CA VAL A 99 -10.97 -28.03 -12.60
C VAL A 99 -12.47 -28.30 -12.49
N LEU A 100 -13.17 -27.65 -11.55
CA LEU A 100 -14.61 -27.76 -11.41
C LEU A 100 -15.37 -27.24 -12.64
N ALA A 101 -14.95 -26.09 -13.20
CA ALA A 101 -15.58 -25.52 -14.38
C ALA A 101 -15.49 -26.46 -15.59
N PHE A 102 -14.32 -27.05 -15.85
CA PHE A 102 -14.18 -28.01 -16.96
C PHE A 102 -14.86 -29.34 -16.69
N SER A 103 -14.89 -29.81 -15.45
CA SER A 103 -15.59 -31.05 -15.07
C SER A 103 -17.13 -30.92 -15.20
N ALA A 104 -17.66 -29.71 -15.02
CA ALA A 104 -19.09 -29.42 -15.12
C ALA A 104 -19.59 -29.23 -16.58
N ASN A 105 -18.69 -29.05 -17.55
CA ASN A 105 -19.04 -28.85 -18.96
C ASN A 105 -18.78 -30.13 -19.76
N THR A 106 -19.75 -30.54 -20.57
CA THR A 106 -19.70 -31.76 -21.42
C THR A 106 -18.66 -31.60 -22.55
N PRO A 107 -18.05 -32.69 -23.04
CA PRO A 107 -16.70 -32.66 -23.60
C PRO A 107 -16.65 -32.09 -25.01
N GLN A 108 -15.95 -30.97 -25.18
CA GLN A 108 -15.24 -30.65 -26.41
C GLN A 108 -13.76 -31.05 -26.21
N GLN A 109 -13.26 -32.00 -27.02
CA GLN A 109 -12.04 -32.77 -26.76
C GLN A 109 -10.73 -31.96 -26.68
N THR A 110 -10.67 -30.74 -27.22
CA THR A 110 -9.41 -29.96 -27.29
C THR A 110 -9.19 -29.02 -26.10
N THR A 111 -10.24 -28.60 -25.39
CA THR A 111 -10.14 -27.63 -24.28
C THR A 111 -10.10 -28.29 -22.90
N GLN A 112 -10.27 -29.61 -22.78
CA GLN A 112 -10.18 -30.34 -21.52
C GLN A 112 -8.80 -30.95 -21.23
N SER A 113 -7.77 -30.66 -22.03
CA SER A 113 -6.43 -31.17 -21.74
C SER A 113 -5.93 -30.62 -20.39
N PRO A 114 -5.26 -31.43 -19.54
CA PRO A 114 -4.67 -30.95 -18.31
C PRO A 114 -3.74 -29.74 -18.51
N ALA A 115 -3.02 -29.72 -19.64
CA ALA A 115 -2.16 -28.60 -20.03
C ALA A 115 -2.94 -27.28 -20.19
N PHE A 116 -4.16 -27.32 -20.75
CA PHE A 116 -4.97 -26.13 -20.93
C PHE A 116 -5.60 -25.63 -19.62
N ILE A 117 -6.01 -26.55 -18.73
CA ILE A 117 -6.46 -26.18 -17.37
C ILE A 117 -5.32 -25.50 -16.59
N ILE A 118 -4.09 -26.01 -16.72
CA ILE A 118 -2.89 -25.38 -16.16
C ILE A 118 -2.68 -23.99 -16.77
N LEU A 119 -2.76 -23.85 -18.11
CA LEU A 119 -2.64 -22.55 -18.78
C LEU A 119 -3.65 -21.53 -18.24
N LEU A 120 -4.91 -21.92 -18.11
CA LEU A 120 -5.96 -21.04 -17.57
C LEU A 120 -5.74 -20.68 -16.10
N THR A 121 -5.20 -21.61 -15.31
CA THR A 121 -4.85 -21.36 -13.91
C THR A 121 -3.74 -20.32 -13.80
N ILE A 122 -2.71 -20.44 -14.63
CA ILE A 122 -1.61 -19.47 -14.72
C ILE A 122 -2.12 -18.12 -15.25
N ALA A 123 -2.98 -18.14 -16.28
CA ALA A 123 -3.59 -16.95 -16.85
C ALA A 123 -4.41 -16.16 -15.83
N TRP A 124 -5.22 -16.87 -15.04
CA TRP A 124 -6.01 -16.27 -13.98
C TRP A 124 -5.11 -15.61 -12.92
N ALA A 125 -4.07 -16.30 -12.48
CA ALA A 125 -3.08 -15.72 -11.57
C ALA A 125 -2.39 -14.48 -12.18
N GLY A 126 -2.21 -14.43 -13.50
CA GLY A 126 -1.73 -13.27 -14.25
C GLY A 126 -2.66 -12.07 -14.20
N ILE A 127 -3.96 -12.30 -14.39
CA ILE A 127 -4.98 -11.24 -14.23
C ILE A 127 -4.97 -10.70 -12.80
N GLN A 128 -4.94 -11.56 -11.78
CA GLN A 128 -4.86 -11.13 -10.38
C GLN A 128 -3.58 -10.32 -10.11
N THR A 129 -2.48 -10.70 -10.77
CA THR A 129 -1.21 -9.98 -10.69
C THR A 129 -1.31 -8.57 -11.25
N LEU A 130 -1.88 -8.40 -12.46
CA LEU A 130 -2.18 -7.08 -13.03
C LEU A 130 -3.01 -6.22 -12.08
N MET A 131 -4.06 -6.80 -11.50
CA MET A 131 -4.95 -6.13 -10.57
C MET A 131 -4.24 -5.69 -9.28
N THR A 132 -3.33 -6.52 -8.77
CA THR A 132 -2.51 -6.19 -7.59
C THR A 132 -1.51 -5.08 -7.93
N VAL A 133 -0.83 -5.15 -9.08
CA VAL A 133 0.11 -4.12 -9.54
C VAL A 133 -0.60 -2.77 -9.73
N ALA A 134 -1.81 -2.79 -10.29
CA ALA A 134 -2.65 -1.61 -10.41
C ALA A 134 -2.91 -0.98 -9.03
N ALA A 135 -3.24 -1.79 -8.02
CA ALA A 135 -3.44 -1.30 -6.65
C ALA A 135 -2.17 -0.67 -6.07
N TYR A 136 -0.98 -1.29 -6.26
CA TYR A 136 0.30 -0.73 -5.80
C TYR A 136 0.66 0.59 -6.48
N ARG A 137 0.25 0.77 -7.75
CA ARG A 137 0.37 2.06 -8.46
C ARG A 137 -0.67 3.10 -8.05
N GLY A 138 -1.61 2.73 -7.18
CA GLY A 138 -2.67 3.59 -6.65
C GLY A 138 -3.96 3.59 -7.48
N TYR A 139 -4.13 2.63 -8.39
CA TYR A 139 -5.36 2.44 -9.15
C TYR A 139 -6.25 1.41 -8.43
N GLY A 140 -7.27 1.91 -7.72
CA GLY A 140 -8.20 1.06 -6.98
C GLY A 140 -7.66 0.62 -5.61
N GLU A 141 -8.29 -0.39 -5.04
CA GLU A 141 -7.93 -0.99 -3.75
C GLU A 141 -7.61 -2.46 -3.97
N ARG A 142 -6.68 -3.03 -3.20
CA ARG A 142 -6.14 -4.38 -3.45
C ARG A 142 -7.24 -5.43 -3.42
N ILE A 143 -8.09 -5.47 -2.39
CA ILE A 143 -9.19 -6.45 -2.27
C ILE A 143 -10.18 -6.28 -3.43
N SER A 144 -10.68 -5.07 -3.69
CA SER A 144 -11.63 -4.84 -4.79
C SER A 144 -11.04 -5.19 -6.16
N ASN A 145 -9.78 -4.84 -6.40
CA ASN A 145 -9.08 -5.19 -7.64
C ASN A 145 -8.89 -6.70 -7.76
N THR A 146 -8.54 -7.38 -6.67
CA THR A 146 -8.43 -8.84 -6.67
C THR A 146 -9.78 -9.47 -6.98
N ILE A 147 -10.90 -9.00 -6.39
CA ILE A 147 -12.26 -9.46 -6.73
C ILE A 147 -12.56 -9.27 -8.22
N LEU A 148 -12.22 -8.11 -8.79
CA LEU A 148 -12.34 -7.88 -10.23
C LEU A 148 -11.50 -8.89 -11.03
N GLY A 149 -10.28 -9.18 -10.59
CA GLY A 149 -9.42 -10.19 -11.21
C GLY A 149 -9.98 -11.61 -11.13
N TYR A 150 -10.63 -11.97 -10.02
CA TYR A 150 -11.40 -13.21 -9.90
C TYR A 150 -12.55 -13.25 -10.92
N SER A 151 -13.34 -12.18 -11.02
CA SER A 151 -14.44 -12.11 -11.97
C SER A 151 -13.99 -12.19 -13.43
N ILE A 152 -12.91 -11.49 -13.82
CA ILE A 152 -12.37 -11.55 -15.19
C ILE A 152 -11.81 -12.94 -15.48
N GLY A 153 -11.09 -13.56 -14.55
CA GLY A 153 -10.57 -14.92 -14.76
C GLY A 153 -11.70 -15.95 -14.93
N LEU A 154 -12.82 -15.77 -14.23
CA LEU A 154 -13.98 -16.62 -14.44
C LEU A 154 -14.59 -16.45 -15.84
N TRP A 155 -14.69 -15.21 -16.34
CA TRP A 155 -15.08 -14.94 -17.73
C TRP A 155 -14.12 -15.58 -18.74
N LEU A 156 -12.83 -15.57 -18.44
CA LEU A 156 -11.82 -16.19 -19.29
C LEU A 156 -12.02 -17.71 -19.35
N THR A 157 -12.23 -18.35 -18.20
CA THR A 157 -12.57 -19.78 -18.11
C THR A 157 -13.88 -20.08 -18.84
N THR A 158 -14.92 -19.26 -18.68
CA THR A 158 -16.17 -19.37 -19.42
C THR A 158 -15.95 -19.34 -20.93
N GLY A 159 -15.27 -18.31 -21.42
CA GLY A 159 -14.99 -18.18 -22.85
C GLY A 159 -14.16 -19.33 -23.41
N ALA A 160 -13.25 -19.87 -22.60
CA ALA A 160 -12.43 -21.02 -22.95
C ALA A 160 -13.23 -22.34 -23.02
N CYS A 161 -14.19 -22.56 -22.10
CA CYS A 161 -15.13 -23.68 -22.19
C CYS A 161 -16.01 -23.60 -23.45
N LEU A 162 -16.31 -22.38 -23.92
CA LEU A 162 -17.05 -22.13 -25.16
C LEU A 162 -16.16 -22.14 -26.42
N SER A 163 -14.91 -22.61 -26.31
CA SER A 163 -13.94 -22.70 -27.41
C SER A 163 -13.67 -21.38 -28.13
N SER A 164 -13.73 -20.26 -27.41
CA SER A 164 -13.39 -18.93 -27.95
C SER A 164 -11.88 -18.81 -28.19
N GLN A 165 -11.49 -18.59 -29.45
CA GLN A 165 -10.10 -18.32 -29.82
C GLN A 165 -9.54 -17.07 -29.11
N ILE A 166 -10.38 -16.06 -28.87
CA ILE A 166 -10.01 -14.87 -28.11
C ILE A 166 -9.64 -15.24 -26.67
N ALA A 167 -10.42 -16.13 -26.04
CA ALA A 167 -10.11 -16.58 -24.68
C ALA A 167 -8.77 -17.31 -24.61
N ILE A 168 -8.42 -18.12 -25.62
CA ILE A 168 -7.12 -18.81 -25.70
C ILE A 168 -5.96 -17.80 -25.80
N VAL A 169 -6.08 -16.82 -26.70
CA VAL A 169 -5.05 -15.78 -26.89
C VAL A 169 -4.87 -14.94 -25.62
N VAL A 170 -5.98 -14.48 -25.03
CA VAL A 170 -5.95 -13.70 -23.79
C VAL A 170 -5.38 -14.52 -22.63
N SER A 171 -5.70 -15.82 -22.55
CA SER A 171 -5.14 -16.72 -21.53
C SER A 171 -3.64 -16.87 -21.69
N THR A 172 -3.17 -17.06 -22.92
CA THR A 172 -1.74 -17.18 -23.21
C THR A 172 -0.98 -15.91 -22.83
N ALA A 173 -1.50 -14.74 -23.20
CA ALA A 173 -0.90 -13.46 -22.84
C ALA A 173 -0.89 -13.22 -21.31
N ALA A 174 -2.00 -13.50 -20.63
CA ALA A 174 -2.07 -13.37 -19.18
C ALA A 174 -1.15 -14.35 -18.45
N ALA A 175 -1.02 -15.57 -18.96
CA ALA A 175 -0.11 -16.58 -18.41
C ALA A 175 1.36 -16.18 -18.59
N ALA A 176 1.73 -15.70 -19.78
CA ALA A 176 3.07 -15.16 -20.03
C ALA A 176 3.41 -14.00 -19.08
N LEU A 177 2.45 -13.10 -18.85
CA LEU A 177 2.60 -12.00 -17.90
C LEU A 177 2.81 -12.51 -16.46
N TYR A 178 2.04 -13.51 -16.02
CA TYR A 178 2.22 -14.10 -14.70
C TYR A 178 3.61 -14.71 -14.55
N ILE A 179 4.05 -15.51 -15.51
CA ILE A 179 5.36 -16.16 -15.49
C ILE A 179 6.45 -15.10 -15.45
N SER A 180 6.39 -14.07 -16.28
CA SER A 180 7.35 -12.96 -16.28
C SER A 180 7.42 -12.26 -14.92
N HIS A 181 6.27 -12.02 -14.29
CA HIS A 181 6.20 -11.36 -12.98
C HIS A 181 6.71 -12.25 -11.86
N LEU A 182 6.40 -13.54 -11.91
CA LEU A 182 6.90 -14.54 -10.97
C LEU A 182 8.42 -14.67 -11.09
N MET A 183 8.96 -14.73 -12.30
CA MET A 183 10.42 -14.76 -12.53
C MET A 183 11.09 -13.51 -12.00
N THR A 184 10.50 -12.32 -12.22
CA THR A 184 11.02 -11.06 -11.67
C THR A 184 11.07 -11.12 -10.14
N SER A 185 10.01 -11.62 -9.51
CA SER A 185 9.96 -11.78 -8.05
C SER A 185 10.93 -12.83 -7.50
N MET A 186 11.10 -13.94 -8.21
CA MET A 186 12.11 -14.93 -7.86
C MET A 186 13.49 -14.30 -7.89
N LEU A 187 13.80 -13.49 -8.91
CA LEU A 187 15.06 -12.77 -9.00
C LEU A 187 15.23 -11.75 -7.86
N THR A 188 14.16 -11.07 -7.40
CA THR A 188 14.29 -10.14 -6.26
C THR A 188 14.39 -10.85 -4.92
N ASP A 189 13.74 -11.99 -4.74
CA ASP A 189 13.91 -12.86 -3.57
C ASP A 189 15.32 -13.49 -3.54
N VAL A 190 15.87 -13.87 -4.68
CA VAL A 190 17.27 -14.28 -4.86
C VAL A 190 18.20 -13.12 -4.46
N ARG A 191 17.96 -11.90 -4.96
CA ARG A 191 18.74 -10.70 -4.59
C ARG A 191 18.62 -10.30 -3.12
N THR A 192 17.59 -10.79 -2.44
CA THR A 192 17.47 -10.58 -1.00
C THR A 192 18.58 -11.32 -0.25
N ARG A 193 18.90 -12.55 -0.69
CA ARG A 193 19.94 -13.40 -0.10
C ARG A 193 21.31 -13.16 -0.72
N TRP A 194 21.38 -13.18 -2.04
CA TRP A 194 22.61 -12.97 -2.82
C TRP A 194 22.64 -11.58 -3.41
N HIS A 195 23.34 -10.70 -2.72
CA HIS A 195 23.45 -9.29 -3.06
C HIS A 195 24.92 -8.90 -3.08
N PRO A 196 25.30 -7.91 -3.90
CA PRO A 196 26.60 -7.27 -3.73
C PRO A 196 26.59 -6.46 -2.43
N GLU A 197 27.77 -6.28 -1.84
CA GLU A 197 28.00 -5.34 -0.76
C GLU A 197 28.23 -3.92 -1.31
N GLY A 198 28.05 -2.91 -0.47
CA GLY A 198 28.25 -1.51 -0.85
C GLY A 198 27.00 -0.84 -1.41
N GLY A 199 27.19 0.38 -1.90
CA GLY A 199 26.13 1.19 -2.50
C GLY A 199 25.25 1.89 -1.49
N ILE A 200 23.97 2.07 -1.84
CA ILE A 200 23.05 2.93 -1.07
C ILE A 200 21.80 2.21 -0.63
N GLY A 201 21.27 2.59 0.54
CA GLY A 201 19.99 2.14 1.06
C GLY A 201 18.86 3.11 0.76
N ILE A 202 17.65 2.58 0.64
CA ILE A 202 16.40 3.33 0.57
C ILE A 202 15.46 2.79 1.65
N PHE A 203 15.02 3.66 2.56
CA PHE A 203 14.03 3.35 3.59
C PHE A 203 12.88 4.35 3.56
N VAL A 204 11.74 3.92 3.00
CA VAL A 204 10.59 4.80 2.76
C VAL A 204 9.35 4.30 3.51
N GLY A 205 8.36 5.18 3.68
CA GLY A 205 7.09 4.79 4.28
C GLY A 205 7.02 4.91 5.79
N SER A 206 7.84 5.77 6.42
CA SER A 206 7.66 6.06 7.85
C SER A 206 6.45 6.97 8.07
N PHE A 207 5.34 6.40 8.52
CA PHE A 207 4.12 7.12 8.89
C PHE A 207 4.14 7.60 10.35
N ASN A 208 5.00 7.01 11.17
CA ASN A 208 5.08 7.25 12.61
C ASN A 208 6.39 7.98 12.97
N PRO A 209 6.49 8.56 14.18
CA PRO A 209 7.79 8.95 14.75
C PRO A 209 8.78 7.77 14.68
N ILE A 210 10.06 8.05 14.48
CA ILE A 210 11.08 6.98 14.45
C ILE A 210 11.13 6.29 15.83
N HIS A 211 11.24 4.96 15.84
CA HIS A 211 11.43 4.15 17.03
C HIS A 211 12.90 3.73 17.13
N LYS A 212 13.35 3.31 18.32
CA LYS A 212 14.68 2.70 18.47
C LYS A 212 14.90 1.53 17.51
N THR A 213 13.84 0.78 17.20
CA THR A 213 13.86 -0.29 16.20
C THR A 213 14.19 0.21 14.81
N HIS A 214 13.63 1.34 14.37
CA HIS A 214 13.99 1.91 13.06
C HIS A 214 15.47 2.31 13.04
N LEU A 215 15.98 2.91 14.13
CA LEU A 215 17.39 3.26 14.23
C LEU A 215 18.30 2.03 14.20
N HIS A 216 17.90 0.95 14.89
CA HIS A 216 18.61 -0.32 14.86
C HIS A 216 18.60 -0.94 13.45
N ILE A 217 17.47 -0.89 12.74
CA ILE A 217 17.35 -1.34 11.35
C ILE A 217 18.32 -0.59 10.44
N LEU A 218 18.43 0.73 10.60
CA LEU A 218 19.35 1.54 9.80
C LEU A 218 20.81 1.17 10.07
N LYS A 219 21.20 1.01 11.35
CA LYS A 219 22.54 0.55 11.75
C LYS A 219 22.86 -0.82 11.15
N MET A 220 21.96 -1.78 11.35
CA MET A 220 22.09 -3.12 10.80
C MET A 220 22.21 -3.08 9.28
N ALA A 221 21.43 -2.25 8.58
CA ALA A 221 21.53 -2.13 7.13
C ALA A 221 22.87 -1.55 6.67
N LEU A 222 23.37 -0.50 7.33
CA LEU A 222 24.71 0.06 7.06
C LEU A 222 25.79 -1.01 7.24
N GLU A 223 25.74 -1.77 8.34
CA GLU A 223 26.75 -2.77 8.70
C GLU A 223 26.68 -4.01 7.78
N THR A 224 25.50 -4.63 7.67
CA THR A 224 25.34 -5.92 6.97
C THR A 224 25.43 -5.81 5.47
N ARG A 225 25.05 -4.67 4.89
CA ARG A 225 25.15 -4.42 3.45
C ARG A 225 26.34 -3.52 3.09
N ARG A 226 27.12 -3.05 4.08
CA ARG A 226 28.23 -2.10 3.92
C ARG A 226 27.82 -0.85 3.14
N LEU A 227 26.63 -0.33 3.41
CA LEU A 227 26.09 0.81 2.66
C LEU A 227 26.86 2.08 3.00
N GLU A 228 27.17 2.86 1.96
CA GLU A 228 27.78 4.18 2.11
C GLU A 228 26.79 5.17 2.74
N ARG A 229 25.54 5.12 2.26
CA ARG A 229 24.47 6.04 2.65
C ARG A 229 23.10 5.37 2.61
N ILE A 230 22.19 5.79 3.47
CA ILE A 230 20.76 5.45 3.42
C ILE A 230 19.93 6.72 3.22
N TYR A 231 19.04 6.69 2.24
CA TYR A 231 18.05 7.73 2.02
C TYR A 231 16.72 7.37 2.69
N ILE A 232 16.22 8.27 3.53
CA ILE A 232 14.92 8.14 4.19
C ILE A 232 13.96 9.16 3.63
N HIS A 233 12.71 8.76 3.38
CA HIS A 233 11.64 9.69 3.01
C HIS A 233 10.39 9.49 3.87
N ALA A 234 9.92 10.58 4.49
CA ALA A 234 8.65 10.60 5.21
C ALA A 234 7.48 10.68 4.22
N THR A 235 6.48 9.82 4.38
CA THR A 235 5.24 9.94 3.60
C THR A 235 4.57 11.29 3.84
N THR A 236 4.02 12.02 2.85
CA THR A 236 3.16 13.19 3.17
C THR A 236 1.78 12.72 3.65
N ILE A 237 0.91 12.35 2.72
CA ILE A 237 -0.36 11.64 2.91
C ILE A 237 -0.24 10.32 2.13
N PRO A 238 -0.58 9.16 2.70
CA PRO A 238 -0.61 7.92 1.93
C PRO A 238 -1.46 8.12 0.66
N LYS A 239 -0.95 7.73 -0.52
CA LYS A 239 -1.68 7.96 -1.79
C LYS A 239 -3.12 7.43 -1.75
N LEU A 240 -3.31 6.27 -1.12
CA LEU A 240 -4.63 5.67 -0.90
C LEU A 240 -5.56 6.53 -0.05
N HIS A 241 -5.04 7.21 0.98
CA HIS A 241 -5.82 8.15 1.79
C HIS A 241 -6.18 9.39 0.99
N ARG A 242 -5.25 9.93 0.21
CA ARG A 242 -5.54 11.08 -0.66
C ARG A 242 -6.69 10.76 -1.61
N THR A 243 -6.61 9.66 -2.33
CA THR A 243 -7.68 9.25 -3.24
C THR A 243 -9.01 9.02 -2.51
N ALA A 244 -8.98 8.51 -1.29
CA ALA A 244 -10.17 8.36 -0.47
C ALA A 244 -10.76 9.71 -0.03
N ILE A 245 -9.92 10.69 0.31
CA ILE A 245 -10.33 12.07 0.63
C ILE A 245 -10.95 12.74 -0.60
N GLU A 246 -10.30 12.64 -1.76
CA GLU A 246 -10.80 13.19 -3.04
C GLU A 246 -12.17 12.61 -3.41
N ARG A 247 -12.43 11.35 -3.07
CA ARG A 247 -13.73 10.68 -3.26
C ARG A 247 -14.75 10.98 -2.17
N GLY A 248 -14.37 11.70 -1.11
CA GLY A 248 -15.20 11.95 0.06
C GLY A 248 -15.43 10.73 0.94
N GLU A 249 -14.66 9.64 0.76
CA GLU A 249 -14.70 8.43 1.61
C GLU A 249 -14.08 8.70 3.00
N LEU A 250 -13.12 9.63 3.07
CA LEU A 250 -12.47 10.07 4.30
C LEU A 250 -12.62 11.57 4.48
N LYS A 251 -12.75 12.00 5.75
CA LYS A 251 -12.59 13.39 6.18
C LYS A 251 -11.33 13.53 7.03
N VAL A 252 -10.70 14.70 6.98
CA VAL A 252 -9.51 15.04 7.76
C VAL A 252 -9.86 16.15 8.73
N SER A 253 -9.51 15.96 10.00
CA SER A 253 -9.56 16.95 11.06
C SER A 253 -8.16 17.14 11.65
N MET A 254 -7.94 18.26 12.34
CA MET A 254 -6.70 18.51 13.08
C MET A 254 -6.99 18.40 14.57
N GLN A 255 -6.20 17.61 15.28
CA GLN A 255 -6.30 17.43 16.73
C GLN A 255 -4.89 17.30 17.32
N ASP A 256 -4.57 18.12 18.31
CA ASP A 256 -3.29 18.10 19.03
C ASP A 256 -2.05 18.10 18.11
N GLY A 257 -2.16 18.84 16.99
CA GLY A 257 -1.10 18.92 15.99
C GLY A 257 -0.92 17.73 15.07
N MET A 258 -1.85 16.79 15.12
CA MET A 258 -1.92 15.65 14.24
C MET A 258 -3.11 15.78 13.30
N ARG A 259 -2.94 15.26 12.08
CA ARG A 259 -4.04 14.96 11.18
C ARG A 259 -4.76 13.72 11.69
N THR A 260 -6.03 13.86 12.02
CA THR A 260 -6.93 12.75 12.32
C THR A 260 -7.78 12.46 11.09
N TYR A 261 -7.81 11.20 10.68
CA TYR A 261 -8.59 10.72 9.55
C TYR A 261 -9.80 9.95 10.06
N GLU A 262 -10.97 10.26 9.50
CA GLU A 262 -12.23 9.64 9.90
C GLU A 262 -13.00 9.17 8.67
N ARG A 263 -13.71 8.05 8.82
CA ARG A 263 -14.60 7.53 7.78
C ARG A 263 -15.81 8.43 7.63
N THR A 264 -16.31 8.59 6.41
CA THR A 264 -17.60 9.22 6.13
C THR A 264 -18.67 8.17 5.85
N ALA A 265 -19.91 8.59 5.69
CA ALA A 265 -21.01 7.73 5.23
C ALA A 265 -20.77 7.14 3.82
N LEU A 266 -19.85 7.71 3.03
CA LEU A 266 -19.49 7.22 1.68
C LEU A 266 -18.37 6.17 1.70
N SER A 267 -17.76 5.93 2.86
CA SER A 267 -16.68 4.94 2.98
C SER A 267 -17.18 3.53 2.68
N ASP A 268 -16.35 2.71 2.01
CA ASP A 268 -16.65 1.29 1.80
C ASP A 268 -16.44 0.52 3.13
N PRO A 269 -17.47 -0.11 3.71
CA PRO A 269 -17.33 -0.88 4.95
C PRO A 269 -16.34 -2.04 4.83
N GLY A 270 -16.15 -2.57 3.62
CA GLY A 270 -15.24 -3.66 3.31
C GLY A 270 -13.77 -3.26 3.23
N LYS A 271 -13.46 -1.95 3.22
CA LYS A 271 -12.10 -1.43 3.09
C LYS A 271 -11.50 -1.05 4.44
N ASN A 272 -10.31 -1.58 4.73
CA ASN A 272 -9.52 -1.11 5.87
C ASN A 272 -8.75 0.16 5.48
N TYR A 273 -9.35 1.32 5.76
CA TYR A 273 -8.70 2.62 5.49
C TYR A 273 -7.50 2.91 6.40
N PHE A 274 -7.42 2.31 7.60
CA PHE A 274 -6.46 2.72 8.64
C PHE A 274 -5.62 1.56 9.16
N PRO A 275 -4.94 0.78 8.29
CA PRO A 275 -4.18 -0.39 8.72
C PRO A 275 -3.01 -0.04 9.66
N THR A 276 -2.53 1.22 9.61
CA THR A 276 -1.43 1.72 10.43
C THR A 276 -1.87 2.82 11.42
N GLY A 277 -3.19 2.89 11.71
CA GLY A 277 -3.80 3.95 12.51
C GLY A 277 -4.36 5.09 11.66
N ASN A 278 -5.02 6.03 12.33
CA ASN A 278 -5.76 7.14 11.71
C ASN A 278 -5.32 8.53 12.19
N GLN A 279 -4.19 8.62 12.91
CA GLN A 279 -3.66 9.88 13.44
C GLN A 279 -2.18 9.99 13.10
N PHE A 280 -1.78 11.08 12.45
CA PHE A 280 -0.40 11.27 12.00
C PHE A 280 0.04 12.72 12.15
N TYR A 281 1.27 12.94 12.60
CA TYR A 281 1.87 14.27 12.59
C TYR A 281 1.98 14.81 11.15
N GLU A 282 1.96 16.14 11.04
CA GLU A 282 2.22 16.85 9.79
C GLU A 282 3.56 16.44 9.17
N TYR A 283 3.65 16.55 7.84
CA TYR A 283 4.84 16.12 7.10
C TYR A 283 6.12 16.78 7.62
N ASP A 284 6.11 18.11 7.78
CA ASP A 284 7.28 18.86 8.22
C ASP A 284 7.71 18.48 9.64
N ILE A 285 6.75 18.27 10.55
CA ILE A 285 7.03 17.79 11.91
C ILE A 285 7.67 16.40 11.85
N ARG A 286 7.13 15.47 11.05
CA ARG A 286 7.73 14.14 10.90
C ARG A 286 9.12 14.19 10.31
N ARG A 287 9.36 15.06 9.32
CA ARG A 287 10.70 15.26 8.75
C ARG A 287 11.70 15.71 9.83
N GLU A 288 11.33 16.66 10.66
CA GLU A 288 12.21 17.13 11.76
C GLU A 288 12.39 16.06 12.85
N LEU A 289 11.35 15.32 13.21
CA LEU A 289 11.46 14.19 14.14
C LEU A 289 12.39 13.09 13.59
N LEU A 290 12.35 12.81 12.29
CA LEU A 290 13.28 11.88 11.66
C LEU A 290 14.72 12.41 11.76
N ARG A 291 14.97 13.67 11.38
CA ARG A 291 16.30 14.28 11.45
C ARG A 291 16.86 14.25 12.88
N ALA A 292 16.04 14.65 13.85
CA ALA A 292 16.40 14.62 15.26
C ALA A 292 16.75 13.20 15.74
N ALA A 293 15.96 12.19 15.37
CA ALA A 293 16.24 10.82 15.77
C ALA A 293 17.50 10.23 15.12
N ILE A 294 17.79 10.59 13.87
CA ILE A 294 19.03 10.22 13.18
C ILE A 294 20.24 10.87 13.85
N ALA A 295 20.13 12.15 14.22
CA ALA A 295 21.18 12.87 14.94
C ALA A 295 21.43 12.26 16.32
N ASP A 296 20.38 12.01 17.11
CA ASP A 296 20.49 11.34 18.43
C ASP A 296 21.17 9.97 18.35
N ALA A 297 21.09 9.29 17.20
CA ALA A 297 21.67 7.98 16.97
C ALA A 297 23.12 8.03 16.45
N ASN A 298 23.67 9.22 16.22
CA ASN A 298 24.94 9.48 15.53
C ASN A 298 24.99 8.85 14.13
N LEU A 299 23.90 9.01 13.36
CA LEU A 299 23.79 8.44 12.01
C LEU A 299 23.77 9.49 10.90
N SER A 300 23.91 10.77 11.22
CA SER A 300 23.76 11.89 10.27
C SER A 300 24.72 11.84 9.07
N ASP A 301 25.93 11.29 9.25
CA ASP A 301 26.92 11.20 8.16
C ASP A 301 26.57 10.12 7.13
N HIS A 302 25.76 9.14 7.52
CA HIS A 302 25.40 7.98 6.72
C HIS A 302 23.91 7.95 6.34
N VAL A 303 23.06 8.74 6.99
CA VAL A 303 21.61 8.68 6.78
C VAL A 303 21.06 10.06 6.46
N GLU A 304 20.51 10.19 5.25
CA GLU A 304 19.95 11.44 4.76
C GLU A 304 18.42 11.39 4.73
N VAL A 305 17.79 12.36 5.40
CA VAL A 305 16.33 12.54 5.36
C VAL A 305 15.95 13.45 4.20
N LEU A 306 15.45 12.85 3.12
CA LEU A 306 15.04 13.52 1.89
C LEU A 306 13.79 14.38 2.08
N ASP A 307 13.87 15.61 1.60
CA ASP A 307 12.76 16.57 1.57
C ASP A 307 12.20 16.70 0.14
N LEU A 308 11.41 15.69 -0.26
CA LEU A 308 10.87 15.60 -1.62
C LEU A 308 9.34 15.43 -1.61
N PRO A 309 8.57 16.31 -0.93
CA PRO A 309 7.13 16.15 -0.85
C PRO A 309 6.51 16.18 -2.24
N GLN A 310 6.85 17.14 -3.11
CA GLN A 310 6.22 17.30 -4.43
C GLN A 310 6.40 16.06 -5.33
N ILE A 311 7.56 15.40 -5.28
CA ILE A 311 7.82 14.17 -6.04
C ILE A 311 6.93 13.03 -5.51
N TYR A 312 6.88 12.86 -4.19
CA TYR A 312 6.04 11.86 -3.56
C TYR A 312 4.55 12.14 -3.84
N GLU A 313 4.13 13.40 -3.83
CA GLU A 313 2.74 13.75 -4.11
C GLU A 313 2.34 13.43 -5.54
N ALA A 314 3.20 13.68 -6.52
CA ALA A 314 2.91 13.40 -7.92
C ALA A 314 2.98 11.90 -8.26
N ARG A 315 3.94 11.17 -7.69
CA ARG A 315 4.30 9.81 -8.16
C ARG A 315 4.43 8.76 -7.06
N GLY A 316 4.17 9.10 -5.80
CA GLY A 316 4.37 8.22 -4.65
C GLY A 316 5.82 7.78 -4.50
N PHE A 317 6.04 6.64 -3.85
CA PHE A 317 7.39 6.08 -3.67
C PHE A 317 8.05 5.65 -4.98
N PHE A 318 7.30 5.33 -6.04
CA PHE A 318 7.87 5.13 -7.38
C PHE A 318 8.63 6.38 -7.86
N GLY A 319 8.12 7.57 -7.54
CA GLY A 319 8.80 8.84 -7.84
C GLY A 319 10.09 9.01 -7.07
N ILE A 320 10.08 8.69 -5.77
CA ILE A 320 11.24 8.79 -4.88
C ILE A 320 12.34 7.80 -5.30
N VAL A 321 11.98 6.53 -5.53
CA VAL A 321 12.92 5.51 -6.01
C VAL A 321 13.53 5.91 -7.35
N LYS A 322 12.71 6.41 -8.28
CA LYS A 322 13.19 6.90 -9.59
C LYS A 322 14.12 8.11 -9.46
N PHE A 323 13.86 9.02 -8.52
CA PHE A 323 14.73 10.16 -8.24
C PHE A 323 16.10 9.69 -7.75
N ILE A 324 16.13 8.82 -6.73
CA ILE A 324 17.38 8.28 -6.16
C ILE A 324 18.18 7.50 -7.21
N ARG A 325 17.52 6.63 -8.00
CA ARG A 325 18.20 5.88 -9.06
C ARG A 325 18.82 6.75 -10.14
N ARG A 326 18.24 7.92 -10.43
CA ARG A 326 18.81 8.87 -11.39
C ARG A 326 20.02 9.60 -10.82
N ALA A 327 20.02 9.87 -9.52
CA ALA A 327 21.18 10.45 -8.84
C ALA A 327 22.34 9.44 -8.71
N HIS A 328 22.04 8.13 -8.73
CA HIS A 328 23.03 7.06 -8.54
C HIS A 328 22.89 5.93 -9.58
N PRO A 329 23.18 6.19 -10.87
CA PRO A 329 22.87 5.25 -11.96
C PRO A 329 23.70 3.97 -11.98
N ALA A 330 24.91 3.97 -11.41
CA ALA A 330 25.84 2.84 -11.41
C ALA A 330 26.01 2.18 -10.03
N VAL A 331 25.19 2.57 -9.06
CA VAL A 331 25.32 2.13 -7.66
C VAL A 331 24.24 1.11 -7.35
N THR A 332 24.61 0.04 -6.62
CA THR A 332 23.60 -0.90 -6.12
C THR A 332 22.68 -0.20 -5.13
N ILE A 333 21.37 -0.42 -5.32
CA ILE A 333 20.34 0.12 -4.44
C ILE A 333 19.78 -1.01 -3.58
N HIS A 334 19.82 -0.82 -2.27
CA HIS A 334 19.26 -1.72 -1.27
C HIS A 334 17.93 -1.17 -0.74
N GLY A 335 16.85 -1.93 -0.93
CA GLY A 335 15.52 -1.53 -0.52
C GLY A 335 15.17 -2.07 0.87
N ILE A 336 15.26 -1.23 1.90
CA ILE A 336 14.97 -1.62 3.28
C ILE A 336 13.46 -1.61 3.51
N HIS A 337 12.89 -2.70 4.02
CA HIS A 337 11.47 -2.78 4.33
C HIS A 337 11.17 -3.65 5.56
N GLY A 338 10.14 -3.28 6.31
CA GLY A 338 9.67 -4.07 7.45
C GLY A 338 8.81 -5.27 7.04
N SER A 339 8.59 -6.19 7.97
CA SER A 339 7.64 -7.29 7.91
C SER A 339 6.26 -6.89 8.46
N ASP A 340 5.72 -5.76 7.99
CA ASP A 340 4.34 -5.33 8.24
C ASP A 340 3.63 -5.01 6.91
N ALA A 341 2.34 -4.71 6.96
CA ALA A 341 1.54 -4.42 5.75
C ALA A 341 2.11 -3.23 4.94
N GLY A 342 2.65 -2.20 5.61
CA GLY A 342 3.26 -1.04 4.97
C GLY A 342 4.62 -1.37 4.35
N GLY A 343 5.44 -2.14 5.07
CA GLY A 343 6.73 -2.64 4.59
C GLY A 343 6.58 -3.53 3.36
N PHE A 344 5.58 -4.43 3.34
CA PHE A 344 5.31 -5.25 2.16
C PHE A 344 4.72 -4.47 0.99
N TRP A 345 4.00 -3.38 1.25
CA TRP A 345 3.61 -2.44 0.20
C TRP A 345 4.86 -1.85 -0.48
N VAL A 346 5.82 -1.38 0.32
CA VAL A 346 7.10 -0.86 -0.17
C VAL A 346 7.92 -1.94 -0.88
N ARG A 347 7.94 -3.18 -0.37
CA ARG A 347 8.61 -4.32 -1.02
C ARG A 347 8.07 -4.57 -2.43
N ASN A 348 6.75 -4.53 -2.63
CA ASN A 348 6.18 -4.69 -3.97
C ASN A 348 6.54 -3.52 -4.90
N ILE A 349 6.70 -2.30 -4.37
CA ILE A 349 7.22 -1.17 -5.16
C ILE A 349 8.67 -1.43 -5.60
N PHE A 350 9.52 -1.98 -4.72
CA PHE A 350 10.89 -2.33 -5.07
C PHE A 350 10.96 -3.41 -6.15
N ASP A 351 10.11 -4.42 -6.06
CA ASP A 351 9.99 -5.48 -7.06
C ASP A 351 9.60 -4.91 -8.44
N GLU A 352 8.59 -4.03 -8.47
CA GLU A 352 8.11 -3.36 -9.68
C GLU A 352 9.11 -2.38 -10.29
N CYS A 353 9.96 -1.74 -9.47
CA CYS A 353 10.96 -0.79 -9.96
C CYS A 353 12.13 -1.49 -10.66
N GLY A 354 12.39 -2.76 -10.32
CA GLY A 354 13.49 -3.56 -10.83
C GLY A 354 14.88 -3.07 -10.36
N GLY A 355 15.84 -3.99 -10.31
CA GLY A 355 17.25 -3.66 -10.02
C GLY A 355 17.52 -3.19 -8.59
N ILE A 356 16.60 -3.45 -7.66
CA ILE A 356 16.78 -3.16 -6.23
C ILE A 356 17.05 -4.48 -5.50
N CYS A 357 18.00 -4.48 -4.58
CA CYS A 357 18.31 -5.60 -3.68
C CYS A 357 17.50 -5.44 -2.39
N PRO A 358 16.39 -6.16 -2.18
CA PRO A 358 15.57 -5.96 -0.99
C PRO A 358 16.32 -6.41 0.27
N LEU A 359 16.15 -5.66 1.36
CA LEU A 359 16.57 -6.02 2.70
C LEU A 359 15.32 -6.11 3.58
N PRO A 360 14.71 -7.31 3.71
CA PRO A 360 13.59 -7.51 4.60
C PRO A 360 14.09 -7.48 6.05
N VAL A 361 13.38 -6.76 6.89
CA VAL A 361 13.56 -6.81 8.34
C VAL A 361 12.33 -7.42 8.96
N ILE A 362 12.49 -8.65 9.46
CA ILE A 362 11.47 -9.33 10.23
C ILE A 362 11.51 -8.80 11.66
N ARG A 363 10.49 -8.04 12.02
CA ARG A 363 10.36 -7.47 13.36
C ARG A 363 9.78 -8.50 14.31
N THR A 364 10.48 -8.73 15.43
CA THR A 364 10.00 -9.52 16.57
C THR A 364 9.66 -8.64 17.77
N ASP A 365 10.04 -7.35 17.70
CA ASP A 365 9.79 -6.38 18.75
C ASP A 365 8.31 -5.94 18.71
N GLN A 366 7.59 -6.15 19.82
CA GLN A 366 6.18 -5.77 19.96
C GLN A 366 5.99 -4.24 20.17
N ILE A 367 6.89 -3.43 19.63
CA ILE A 367 6.87 -1.96 19.77
C ILE A 367 5.87 -1.39 18.75
N SER A 368 4.74 -0.90 19.26
CA SER A 368 3.72 -0.24 18.43
C SER A 368 3.87 1.29 18.49
N ALA A 369 3.68 1.94 17.34
CA ALA A 369 3.60 3.40 17.28
C ALA A 369 2.42 3.98 18.06
N THR A 370 1.38 3.17 18.28
CA THR A 370 0.25 3.53 19.15
C THR A 370 0.70 3.65 20.60
N ALA A 371 1.54 2.73 21.09
CA ALA A 371 2.07 2.80 22.46
C ALA A 371 2.94 4.05 22.69
N ILE A 372 3.77 4.42 21.71
CA ILE A 372 4.56 5.67 21.79
C ILE A 372 3.65 6.89 21.84
N ARG A 373 2.64 6.95 20.96
CA ARG A 373 1.67 8.05 20.94
C ARG A 373 0.87 8.14 22.25
N SER A 374 0.58 7.01 22.89
CA SER A 374 -0.08 6.97 24.20
C SER A 374 0.86 7.25 25.38
N GLY A 375 2.13 7.60 25.13
CA GLY A 375 3.04 8.06 26.18
C GLY A 375 4.03 7.03 26.70
N ALA A 376 4.19 5.87 26.05
CA ALA A 376 5.24 4.93 26.43
C ALA A 376 6.64 5.56 26.22
N THR A 377 7.43 5.59 27.29
CA THR A 377 8.76 6.19 27.35
C THR A 377 9.85 5.19 26.98
N GLY A 378 11.02 5.69 26.58
CA GLY A 378 12.20 4.87 26.27
C GLY A 378 12.11 4.04 24.98
N LEU A 379 11.06 4.20 24.17
CA LEU A 379 10.88 3.47 22.89
C LEU A 379 11.36 4.26 21.65
N THR A 380 11.71 5.53 21.83
CA THR A 380 12.19 6.44 20.77
C THR A 380 13.49 7.13 21.19
N SER A 381 13.99 8.05 20.37
CA SER A 381 15.18 8.83 20.66
C SER A 381 14.91 9.92 21.71
N LYS A 382 15.96 10.43 22.37
CA LYS A 382 15.82 11.41 23.46
C LYS A 382 15.08 12.67 23.01
N THR A 383 15.43 13.19 21.84
CA THR A 383 14.84 14.41 21.28
C THR A 383 13.40 14.19 20.86
N VAL A 384 13.07 13.05 20.25
CA VAL A 384 11.68 12.71 19.90
C VAL A 384 10.84 12.54 21.16
N GLU A 385 11.38 11.90 22.20
CA GLU A 385 10.69 11.71 23.48
C GLU A 385 10.40 13.05 24.17
N ALA A 386 11.37 13.96 24.16
CA ALA A 386 11.20 15.33 24.65
C ALA A 386 10.13 16.11 23.86
N PHE A 387 10.12 15.98 22.52
CA PHE A 387 9.06 16.55 21.69
C PHE A 387 7.68 16.01 22.06
N LEU A 388 7.56 14.69 22.22
CA LEU A 388 6.28 14.06 22.57
C LEU A 388 5.79 14.52 23.95
N ALA A 389 6.71 14.70 24.91
CA ALA A 389 6.38 15.25 26.22
C ALA A 389 5.87 16.71 26.10
N ALA A 390 6.61 17.57 25.41
CA ALA A 390 6.23 18.97 25.18
C ALA A 390 4.88 19.09 24.43
N SER A 391 4.67 18.24 23.43
CA SER A 391 3.41 18.20 22.67
C SER A 391 2.21 17.83 23.55
N ARG A 392 2.40 16.97 24.57
CA ARG A 392 1.34 16.59 25.52
C ARG A 392 1.06 17.67 26.56
N SER A 393 2.09 18.39 27.01
CA SER A 393 1.96 19.53 27.94
C SER A 393 1.48 20.81 27.24
N GLY A 394 1.38 20.81 25.90
CA GLY A 394 1.02 22.00 25.13
C GLY A 394 2.11 23.07 25.14
N GLU A 395 3.35 22.66 25.39
CA GLU A 395 4.54 23.50 25.41
C GLU A 395 5.12 23.68 24.01
N VAL A 396 5.92 24.74 23.84
CA VAL A 396 6.66 24.97 22.61
C VAL A 396 7.92 24.12 22.64
N PHE A 397 8.11 23.29 21.62
CA PHE A 397 9.33 22.50 21.47
C PHE A 397 10.23 23.11 20.40
N VAL A 398 11.51 23.30 20.69
CA VAL A 398 12.50 23.78 19.72
C VAL A 398 13.35 22.60 19.23
N PHE A 399 13.30 22.33 17.93
CA PHE A 399 14.13 21.31 17.29
C PHE A 399 15.59 21.76 17.20
N PRO A 400 16.55 20.83 17.10
CA PRO A 400 17.96 21.16 16.87
C PRO A 400 18.22 21.98 15.60
N SER A 401 17.31 21.92 14.62
CA SER A 401 17.35 22.75 13.41
C SER A 401 16.99 24.22 13.65
N GLY A 402 16.57 24.59 14.86
CA GLY A 402 16.07 25.92 15.22
C GLY A 402 14.58 26.14 14.93
N LEU A 403 13.93 25.21 14.25
CA LEU A 403 12.48 25.24 14.02
C LEU A 403 11.77 24.94 15.33
N PHE A 404 10.65 25.61 15.61
CA PHE A 404 9.87 25.34 16.81
C PHE A 404 8.45 24.89 16.49
N CYS A 405 7.93 23.98 17.32
CA CYS A 405 6.58 23.46 17.21
C CYS A 405 5.73 23.99 18.36
N ALA A 406 4.69 24.75 18.01
CA ALA A 406 3.69 25.24 18.94
C ALA A 406 2.30 24.79 18.45
N SER A 407 1.52 24.16 19.33
CA SER A 407 0.16 23.67 19.02
C SER A 407 0.10 22.85 17.72
N GLY A 408 1.16 22.08 17.43
CA GLY A 408 1.17 21.21 16.26
C GLY A 408 1.51 21.84 14.92
N ARG A 409 2.05 23.06 14.92
CA ARG A 409 2.55 23.70 13.71
C ARG A 409 4.03 23.97 13.85
N LEU A 410 4.78 23.64 12.80
CA LEU A 410 6.18 24.01 12.68
C LEU A 410 6.28 25.48 12.26
N LEU A 411 7.12 26.24 12.95
CA LEU A 411 7.32 27.66 12.76
C LEU A 411 8.80 27.95 12.55
N SER A 412 9.08 28.96 11.71
CA SER A 412 10.44 29.40 11.37
C SER A 412 11.01 30.24 12.51
N PRO A 413 12.35 30.28 12.71
CA PRO A 413 12.99 31.21 13.65
C PRO A 413 12.61 32.68 13.44
N GLN A 414 12.15 33.04 12.23
CA GLN A 414 11.68 34.38 11.90
C GLN A 414 10.26 34.66 12.42
N ASP A 415 9.49 33.62 12.73
CA ASP A 415 8.21 33.73 13.42
C ASP A 415 8.54 33.98 14.91
N ASN A 416 8.19 35.14 15.47
CA ASN A 416 8.67 35.54 16.79
C ASN A 416 8.01 34.69 17.91
N PRO A 417 8.76 33.85 18.66
CA PRO A 417 8.18 32.94 19.66
C PRO A 417 7.53 33.67 20.84
N LEU A 418 7.99 34.90 21.15
CA LEU A 418 7.45 35.74 22.23
C LEU A 418 6.06 36.32 21.91
N GLN A 419 5.65 36.38 20.64
CA GLN A 419 4.30 36.82 20.27
C GLN A 419 3.25 35.70 20.38
N ILE A 420 3.67 34.43 20.40
CA ILE A 420 2.76 33.27 20.36
C ILE A 420 2.43 32.77 21.78
N SER A 421 3.34 32.99 22.74
CA SER A 421 3.11 32.69 24.16
C SER A 421 2.04 33.59 24.82
N ALA A 422 1.80 34.78 24.29
CA ALA A 422 0.93 35.79 24.89
C ALA A 422 -0.57 35.63 24.54
N THR A 423 -0.94 34.73 23.62
CA THR A 423 -2.33 34.46 23.24
C THR A 423 -2.96 33.23 23.92
N LYS A 424 -2.29 32.66 24.93
CA LYS A 424 -2.90 31.65 25.83
C LYS A 424 -3.82 32.32 26.86
N GLY A 425 -4.94 32.85 26.36
CA GLY A 425 -6.08 33.26 27.16
C GLY A 425 -7.33 33.10 26.31
N CYS A 426 -8.10 32.03 26.55
CA CYS A 426 -9.46 31.78 26.03
C CYS A 426 -9.78 32.25 24.60
N GLY A 427 -9.78 31.32 23.65
CA GLY A 427 -10.45 31.57 22.37
C GLY A 427 -10.25 30.45 21.38
N SER A 428 -11.30 29.66 21.18
CA SER A 428 -11.54 28.97 19.91
C SER A 428 -11.30 29.96 18.77
N TYR A 429 -10.20 29.80 18.02
CA TYR A 429 -10.05 30.49 16.75
C TYR A 429 -11.10 29.93 15.80
N GLY A 430 -12.22 30.65 15.72
CA GLY A 430 -13.24 30.46 14.70
C GLY A 430 -12.55 30.49 13.34
N LEU A 431 -12.79 29.44 12.56
CA LEU A 431 -12.59 29.45 11.13
C LEU A 431 -13.38 30.63 10.55
N ASN A 432 -12.70 31.75 10.30
CA ASN A 432 -13.29 32.83 9.54
C ASN A 432 -13.57 32.31 8.13
N ALA A 433 -14.86 32.15 7.86
CA ALA A 433 -15.45 32.03 6.56
C ALA A 433 -14.98 33.19 5.68
N SER A 434 -14.15 32.90 4.68
CA SER A 434 -14.05 33.69 3.46
C SER A 434 -13.56 32.81 2.31
N LEU A 435 -14.43 31.85 1.93
CA LEU A 435 -14.43 31.25 0.60
C LEU A 435 -15.86 31.29 0.09
N THR A 436 -16.34 32.52 -0.14
CA THR A 436 -17.39 32.84 -1.10
C THR A 436 -16.78 33.69 -2.20
N LYS A 437 -16.18 33.03 -3.18
CA LYS A 437 -16.33 33.25 -4.63
C LYS A 437 -15.54 32.21 -5.40
#